data_AF-A0A0E2B6S6-F1
#
_entry.id   AF-A0A0E2B6S6-F1
#
_cell.length_a   1.000
_cell.length_b   1.000
_cell.length_c   1.000
_cell.angle_alpha   90.00
_cell.angle_beta   90.00
_cell.angle_gamma   90.00
#
_symmetry.space_group_name_H-M   'P 1'
#
loop_
_entity.id
_entity.type
_entity.pdbx_description
1 polymer ?
#
loop_
_entity_poly.entity_id
_entity_poly.type
_entity_poly.pdbx_seq_one_letter_code
_entity_poly.pdbx_strand_id
1 'polypeptide(L)'
;MDQILEHPSMRFISGEVESESLDSFIKKEKNSLKVLFDEFAAWEESRGSKRFKKVEFHPEVIEFLKAARLNPTTRFLEVERILPGSKSMIGNVSVSSITPYLLDHPELPARFQSTIGKKVKLKNILYTFIDEPDWGMDHDLWSFQEYGYGKQPYGKAEGEGSKAPFHMQFQNENWILSLFAPEVVKGGMILDRIELFSRLSKLAGKTGHDYWKYRFAAWTCHYIQDIGQPYHSKAVPDADFSYYARYIFSSKETKKDMKAKTTQLVTNRHFLYEDFISYNLIDFYKNHTAQNLTEFLVQNSKGFPSFSSNEDLMRFVGKEASIHAFQINKSIIDTFGEKYTMKPEYDLEKELGTKMKEIIPTLNSEKRNLLLKEAGRDFSLTGSATREMLHLLLEDSNHKN
;
A
#
# COMPACT_ATOMS: atom_id res chain seq x y z
N MET A 1 3.81 -0.94 -10.00
CA MET A 1 4.89 0.02 -10.33
C MET A 1 5.58 -0.27 -11.67
N ASP A 2 6.28 -1.41 -11.86
CA ASP A 2 7.08 -1.68 -13.07
C ASP A 2 6.35 -1.39 -14.40
N GLN A 3 5.14 -1.90 -14.58
CA GLN A 3 4.34 -1.66 -15.80
C GLN A 3 3.81 -0.22 -15.91
N ILE A 4 3.47 0.42 -14.78
CA ILE A 4 2.99 1.82 -14.75
C ILE A 4 4.04 2.75 -15.37
N LEU A 5 5.32 2.44 -15.16
CA LEU A 5 6.46 3.21 -15.63
C LEU A 5 6.72 3.07 -17.14
N GLU A 6 6.05 2.15 -17.84
CA GLU A 6 6.11 2.05 -19.31
C GLU A 6 5.28 3.14 -20.01
N HIS A 7 4.44 3.86 -19.27
CA HIS A 7 3.64 4.95 -19.84
C HIS A 7 4.54 6.08 -20.37
N PRO A 8 4.22 6.69 -21.54
CA PRO A 8 5.06 7.76 -22.13
C PRO A 8 5.30 8.98 -21.23
N SER A 9 4.43 9.26 -20.25
CA SER A 9 4.64 10.36 -19.31
C SER A 9 5.76 10.10 -18.29
N MET A 10 6.21 8.85 -18.14
CA MET A 10 7.23 8.43 -17.16
C MET A 10 8.66 8.41 -17.75
N ARG A 11 8.88 9.00 -18.94
CA ARG A 11 10.19 9.01 -19.63
C ARG A 11 11.33 9.63 -18.81
N PHE A 12 11.02 10.49 -17.84
CA PHE A 12 12.01 11.12 -16.95
C PHE A 12 12.68 10.11 -15.98
N ILE A 13 12.19 8.86 -15.91
CA ILE A 13 12.68 7.80 -15.01
C ILE A 13 13.60 6.81 -15.76
N SER A 14 14.44 7.31 -16.66
CA SER A 14 15.33 6.50 -17.50
C SER A 14 16.79 6.47 -17.04
N GLY A 15 17.14 7.25 -16.02
CA GLY A 15 18.51 7.38 -15.49
C GLY A 15 18.95 6.27 -14.53
N GLU A 16 20.15 6.47 -13.98
CA GLU A 16 20.78 5.64 -12.95
C GLU A 16 21.41 6.52 -11.86
N VAL A 17 21.46 6.02 -10.63
CA VAL A 17 22.02 6.72 -9.47
C VAL A 17 22.82 5.76 -8.60
N GLU A 18 23.84 6.24 -7.91
CA GLU A 18 24.60 5.43 -6.94
C GLU A 18 23.70 5.01 -5.76
N SER A 19 23.82 3.76 -5.33
CA SER A 19 23.19 3.28 -4.10
C SER A 19 23.66 4.08 -2.89
N GLU A 20 22.77 4.40 -1.97
CA GLU A 20 23.13 5.11 -0.73
C GLU A 20 22.46 4.49 0.50
N SER A 21 23.24 4.28 1.56
CA SER A 21 22.73 3.79 2.83
C SER A 21 21.87 4.83 3.55
N LEU A 22 20.92 4.37 4.38
CA LEU A 22 20.08 5.27 5.18
C LEU A 22 20.93 6.08 6.18
N ASP A 23 21.94 5.44 6.76
CA ASP A 23 22.89 6.07 7.68
C ASP A 23 23.66 7.22 7.01
N SER A 24 24.12 7.03 5.77
CA SER A 24 24.78 8.09 4.99
C SER A 24 23.87 9.30 4.78
N PHE A 25 22.63 9.05 4.32
CA PHE A 25 21.63 10.10 4.13
C PHE A 25 21.35 10.87 5.42
N ILE A 26 21.07 10.16 6.52
CA ILE A 26 20.78 10.75 7.83
C ILE A 26 21.93 11.62 8.34
N LYS A 27 23.17 11.15 8.24
CA LYS A 27 24.34 11.89 8.72
C LYS A 27 24.58 13.18 7.94
N LYS A 28 24.39 13.14 6.62
CA LYS A 28 24.52 14.31 5.75
C LYS A 28 23.37 15.31 5.94
N GLU A 29 22.15 14.83 6.14
CA GLU A 29 20.95 15.66 6.24
C GLU A 29 20.43 15.93 7.66
N LYS A 30 21.26 15.72 8.68
CA LYS A 30 20.85 15.84 10.10
C LYS A 30 20.07 17.11 10.45
N ASN A 31 20.48 18.27 9.93
CA ASN A 31 19.85 19.55 10.24
C ASN A 31 18.53 19.69 9.47
N SER A 32 18.54 19.35 8.17
CA SER A 32 17.37 19.39 7.31
C SER A 32 16.28 18.44 7.77
N LEU A 33 16.64 17.23 8.24
CA LEU A 33 15.74 16.24 8.78
C LEU A 33 15.08 16.70 10.08
N LYS A 34 15.84 17.36 10.98
CA LYS A 34 15.26 17.95 12.19
C LYS A 34 14.15 18.95 11.84
N VAL A 35 14.43 19.86 10.91
CA VAL A 35 13.44 20.84 10.44
C VAL A 35 12.25 20.15 9.80
N LEU A 36 12.46 19.14 8.94
CA LEU A 36 11.39 18.40 8.29
C LEU A 36 10.45 17.73 9.30
N PHE A 37 10.98 17.06 10.32
CA PHE A 37 10.15 16.41 11.34
C PHE A 37 9.42 17.43 12.22
N ASP A 38 10.04 18.57 12.52
CA ASP A 38 9.39 19.67 13.23
C ASP A 38 8.21 20.25 12.41
N GLU A 39 8.41 20.49 11.12
CA GLU A 39 7.38 20.97 10.20
C GLU A 39 6.26 19.93 9.97
N PHE A 40 6.62 18.64 9.89
CA PHE A 40 5.65 17.57 9.75
C PHE A 40 4.75 17.47 10.99
N ALA A 41 5.33 17.53 12.20
CA ALA A 41 4.54 17.57 13.43
C ALA A 41 3.60 18.80 13.46
N ALA A 42 4.08 19.99 13.07
CA ALA A 42 3.24 21.19 12.99
C ALA A 42 2.09 21.04 11.96
N TRP A 43 2.35 20.38 10.82
CA TRP A 43 1.31 20.06 9.85
C TRP A 43 0.25 19.13 10.44
N GLU A 44 0.64 18.10 11.20
CA GLU A 44 -0.29 17.20 11.90
C GLU A 44 -1.15 17.94 12.93
N GLU A 45 -0.54 18.83 13.73
CA GLU A 45 -1.24 19.69 14.69
C GLU A 45 -2.28 20.58 13.99
N SER A 46 -1.89 21.20 12.87
CA SER A 46 -2.75 22.14 12.13
C SER A 46 -4.02 21.50 11.57
N ARG A 47 -3.99 20.19 11.26
CA ARG A 47 -5.17 19.41 10.83
C ARG A 47 -5.99 18.87 12.00
N GLY A 48 -5.56 19.12 13.24
CA GLY A 48 -6.20 18.58 14.44
C GLY A 48 -6.00 17.07 14.60
N SER A 49 -4.90 16.51 14.08
CA SER A 49 -4.55 15.11 14.31
C SER A 49 -4.35 14.87 15.81
N LYS A 50 -4.85 13.74 16.30
CA LYS A 50 -4.73 13.34 17.72
C LYS A 50 -3.95 12.03 17.90
N ARG A 51 -3.49 11.44 16.80
CA ARG A 51 -2.86 10.11 16.77
C ARG A 51 -1.36 10.22 16.58
N PHE A 52 -0.75 11.22 17.20
CA PHE A 52 0.69 11.34 17.19
C PHE A 52 1.21 12.07 18.44
N LYS A 53 2.48 11.82 18.74
CA LYS A 53 3.32 12.65 19.59
C LYS A 53 4.58 13.01 18.81
N LYS A 54 5.00 14.27 18.95
CA LYS A 54 6.27 14.72 18.37
C LYS A 54 7.41 14.00 19.08
N VAL A 55 8.30 13.39 18.30
CA VAL A 55 9.56 12.80 18.77
C VAL A 55 10.69 13.68 18.26
N GLU A 56 11.61 14.05 19.15
CA GLU A 56 12.78 14.83 18.75
C GLU A 56 13.76 13.98 17.95
N PHE A 57 14.07 14.43 16.75
CA PHE A 57 15.02 13.76 15.87
C PHE A 57 16.49 13.99 16.27
N HIS A 58 17.26 12.92 16.28
CA HIS A 58 18.72 12.87 16.41
C HIS A 58 19.32 12.07 15.24
N PRO A 59 20.56 12.34 14.80
CA PRO A 59 21.11 11.81 13.54
C PRO A 59 21.63 10.38 13.63
N GLU A 60 20.74 9.45 14.00
CA GLU A 60 20.96 8.01 13.99
C GLU A 60 19.77 7.32 13.31
N VAL A 61 20.01 6.15 12.71
CA VAL A 61 18.95 5.40 11.99
C VAL A 61 17.77 5.11 12.91
N ILE A 62 18.01 4.66 14.14
CA ILE A 62 16.94 4.34 15.09
C ILE A 62 16.09 5.57 15.44
N GLU A 63 16.73 6.74 15.53
CA GLU A 63 16.07 8.01 15.87
C GLU A 63 15.31 8.58 14.67
N PHE A 64 15.78 8.35 13.44
CA PHE A 64 15.00 8.60 12.22
C PHE A 64 13.73 7.77 12.20
N LEU A 65 13.80 6.47 12.51
CA LEU A 65 12.63 5.60 12.56
C LEU A 65 11.64 6.03 13.63
N LYS A 66 12.13 6.44 14.81
CA LYS A 66 11.26 6.97 15.86
C LYS A 66 10.59 8.30 15.47
N ALA A 67 11.34 9.22 14.87
CA ALA A 67 10.81 10.50 14.40
C ALA A 67 9.78 10.31 13.27
N ALA A 68 10.02 9.36 12.37
CA ALA A 68 9.08 8.92 11.33
C ALA A 68 7.95 8.02 11.86
N ARG A 69 8.02 7.62 13.14
CA ARG A 69 7.12 6.68 13.81
C ARG A 69 6.94 5.39 12.99
N LEU A 70 8.07 4.79 12.63
CA LEU A 70 8.18 3.52 11.93
C LEU A 70 8.65 2.43 12.90
N ASN A 71 8.56 1.18 12.46
CA ASN A 71 8.98 0.07 13.27
C ASN A 71 10.51 0.12 13.43
N PRO A 72 11.04 0.20 14.66
CA PRO A 72 12.48 0.33 14.90
C PRO A 72 13.30 -0.90 14.47
N THR A 73 12.64 -2.02 14.17
CA THR A 73 13.29 -3.27 13.72
C THR A 73 13.41 -3.38 12.20
N THR A 74 12.79 -2.47 11.45
CA THR A 74 12.86 -2.45 9.99
C THR A 74 14.27 -2.16 9.49
N ARG A 75 14.67 -2.86 8.43
CA ARG A 75 15.99 -2.75 7.82
C ARG A 75 15.84 -2.16 6.42
N PHE A 76 16.70 -1.21 6.08
CA PHE A 76 16.68 -0.52 4.80
C PHE A 76 17.89 -0.87 3.94
N LEU A 77 17.97 -2.15 3.57
CA LEU A 77 19.10 -2.66 2.78
C LEU A 77 19.10 -2.10 1.35
N GLU A 78 20.29 -1.93 0.78
CA GLU A 78 20.52 -1.54 -0.60
C GLU A 78 20.44 -2.79 -1.48
N VAL A 79 19.23 -3.04 -1.97
CA VAL A 79 18.89 -4.20 -2.79
C VAL A 79 18.11 -3.79 -4.03
N GLU A 80 18.02 -4.71 -4.97
CA GLU A 80 17.14 -4.64 -6.13
C GLU A 80 16.37 -5.95 -6.22
N ARG A 81 15.04 -5.86 -6.39
CA ARG A 81 14.18 -7.03 -6.59
C ARG A 81 14.36 -7.55 -8.00
N ILE A 82 14.57 -8.86 -8.14
CA ILE A 82 14.59 -9.53 -9.44
C ILE A 82 13.15 -9.89 -9.79
N LEU A 83 12.61 -9.29 -10.86
CA LEU A 83 11.24 -9.56 -11.30
C LEU A 83 11.09 -11.02 -11.76
N PRO A 84 9.93 -11.68 -11.50
CA PRO A 84 9.66 -13.02 -12.00
C PRO A 84 9.86 -13.12 -13.52
N GLY A 85 10.27 -14.29 -14.02
CA GLY A 85 10.52 -14.51 -15.46
C GLY A 85 11.87 -13.98 -15.98
N SER A 86 12.66 -13.30 -15.15
CA SER A 86 14.03 -12.90 -15.50
C SER A 86 14.93 -14.10 -15.79
N LYS A 87 15.82 -13.99 -16.80
CA LYS A 87 16.71 -15.11 -17.25
C LYS A 87 17.56 -15.73 -16.14
N SER A 88 17.98 -14.92 -15.16
CA SER A 88 18.68 -15.38 -13.96
C SER A 88 17.85 -14.99 -12.75
N MET A 89 17.03 -15.92 -12.24
CA MET A 89 16.30 -15.77 -10.97
C MET A 89 17.20 -16.05 -9.75
N ILE A 90 18.49 -15.74 -9.87
CA ILE A 90 19.50 -15.98 -8.82
C ILE A 90 19.72 -14.67 -8.08
N GLY A 91 19.16 -14.59 -6.87
CA GLY A 91 19.48 -13.53 -5.91
C GLY A 91 20.70 -13.90 -5.07
N ASN A 92 21.44 -12.90 -4.60
CA ASN A 92 22.56 -13.08 -3.66
C ASN A 92 22.29 -12.51 -2.27
N VAL A 93 21.07 -11.99 -2.03
CA VAL A 93 20.61 -11.53 -0.72
C VAL A 93 19.43 -12.38 -0.28
N SER A 94 19.47 -12.87 0.96
CA SER A 94 18.40 -13.68 1.53
C SER A 94 17.19 -12.81 1.88
N VAL A 95 15.98 -13.26 1.55
CA VAL A 95 14.74 -12.51 1.84
C VAL A 95 14.59 -12.24 3.33
N SER A 96 14.89 -13.24 4.18
CA SER A 96 14.82 -13.10 5.65
C SER A 96 15.82 -12.09 6.23
N SER A 97 16.88 -11.74 5.49
CA SER A 97 17.77 -10.65 5.86
C SER A 97 17.19 -9.27 5.55
N ILE A 98 16.28 -9.18 4.57
CA ILE A 98 15.57 -7.95 4.20
C ILE A 98 14.38 -7.75 5.12
N THR A 99 13.50 -8.76 5.21
CA THR A 99 12.26 -8.68 6.00
C THR A 99 11.75 -10.07 6.41
N PRO A 100 11.12 -10.19 7.59
CA PRO A 100 10.42 -11.41 7.97
C PRO A 100 9.00 -11.51 7.38
N TYR A 101 8.47 -10.44 6.77
CA TYR A 101 7.07 -10.34 6.33
C TYR A 101 6.87 -10.72 4.85
N LEU A 102 7.93 -10.68 4.03
CA LEU A 102 7.83 -11.07 2.63
C LEU A 102 7.94 -12.60 2.48
N LEU A 103 6.86 -13.21 2.01
CA LEU A 103 6.80 -14.63 1.73
C LEU A 103 7.66 -14.98 0.50
N ASP A 104 8.48 -16.03 0.65
CA ASP A 104 9.28 -16.60 -0.45
C ASP A 104 8.80 -18.00 -0.79
N HIS A 105 7.89 -18.10 -1.76
CA HIS A 105 7.30 -19.37 -2.21
C HIS A 105 7.71 -19.70 -3.65
N PRO A 106 7.72 -20.99 -4.06
CA PRO A 106 8.05 -21.37 -5.44
C PRO A 106 7.20 -20.67 -6.51
N GLU A 107 5.92 -20.42 -6.19
CA GLU A 107 4.97 -19.72 -7.04
C GLU A 107 5.26 -18.21 -7.09
N LEU A 108 5.65 -17.65 -5.95
CA LEU A 108 5.86 -16.23 -5.65
C LEU A 108 7.31 -15.98 -5.18
N PRO A 109 8.34 -16.28 -6.00
CA PRO A 109 9.71 -16.22 -5.52
C PRO A 109 10.11 -14.77 -5.28
N ALA A 110 10.59 -14.48 -4.07
CA ALA A 110 11.16 -13.20 -3.72
C ALA A 110 12.69 -13.31 -3.87
N ARG A 111 13.26 -12.66 -4.89
CA ARG A 111 14.70 -12.73 -5.17
C ARG A 111 15.27 -11.33 -5.21
N PHE A 112 16.41 -11.14 -4.57
CA PHE A 112 17.06 -9.85 -4.45
C PHE A 112 18.56 -9.95 -4.74
N GLN A 113 19.08 -8.89 -5.34
CA GLN A 113 20.51 -8.69 -5.51
C GLN A 113 20.98 -7.47 -4.73
N SER A 114 22.18 -7.55 -4.16
CA SER A 114 22.80 -6.41 -3.48
C SER A 114 23.22 -5.35 -4.49
N THR A 115 22.89 -4.10 -4.17
CA THR A 115 23.25 -2.91 -4.95
C THR A 115 24.30 -2.04 -4.29
N ILE A 116 24.86 -2.45 -3.15
CA ILE A 116 25.89 -1.70 -2.41
C ILE A 116 27.06 -1.31 -3.31
N GLY A 117 27.33 0.00 -3.37
CA GLY A 117 28.42 0.58 -4.15
C GLY A 117 28.23 0.47 -5.66
N LYS A 118 26.99 0.27 -6.13
CA LYS A 118 26.64 0.18 -7.54
C LYS A 118 25.68 1.28 -7.92
N LYS A 119 25.69 1.62 -9.20
CA LYS A 119 24.59 2.35 -9.82
C LYS A 119 23.38 1.46 -10.02
N VAL A 120 22.22 2.02 -9.73
CA VAL A 120 20.91 1.38 -9.86
C VAL A 120 20.03 2.22 -10.77
N LYS A 121 19.33 1.58 -11.69
CA LYS A 121 18.35 2.27 -12.55
C LYS A 121 17.21 2.84 -11.70
N LEU A 122 16.76 4.04 -12.01
CA LEU A 122 15.67 4.71 -11.28
C LEU A 122 14.40 3.88 -11.24
N LYS A 123 14.03 3.28 -12.38
CA LYS A 123 12.91 2.35 -12.49
C LYS A 123 13.03 1.18 -11.51
N ASN A 124 14.24 0.66 -11.30
CA ASN A 124 14.50 -0.48 -10.43
C ASN A 124 14.35 -0.11 -8.96
N ILE A 125 14.76 1.09 -8.56
CA ILE A 125 14.49 1.62 -7.21
C ILE A 125 12.97 1.69 -6.99
N LEU A 126 12.23 2.29 -7.92
CA LEU A 126 10.79 2.49 -7.77
C LEU A 126 10.02 1.18 -7.65
N TYR A 127 10.24 0.19 -8.53
CA TYR A 127 9.50 -1.07 -8.41
C TYR A 127 10.02 -1.97 -7.28
N THR A 128 11.29 -1.84 -6.88
CA THR A 128 11.84 -2.66 -5.78
C THR A 128 11.22 -2.25 -4.47
N PHE A 129 11.21 -0.94 -4.19
CA PHE A 129 10.84 -0.40 -2.89
C PHE A 129 9.40 0.09 -2.81
N ILE A 130 8.59 -0.10 -3.86
CA ILE A 130 7.15 0.20 -3.78
C ILE A 130 6.51 -0.53 -2.61
N ASP A 131 6.89 -1.78 -2.38
CA ASP A 131 6.32 -2.70 -1.38
C ASP A 131 7.04 -2.64 -0.02
N GLU A 132 8.06 -1.80 0.12
CA GLU A 132 8.87 -1.72 1.34
C GLU A 132 8.12 -1.27 2.61
N PRO A 133 7.06 -0.44 2.54
CA PRO A 133 6.17 -0.22 3.68
C PRO A 133 5.64 -1.50 4.34
N ASP A 134 5.32 -2.50 3.51
CA ASP A 134 4.84 -3.82 3.96
C ASP A 134 5.96 -4.73 4.47
N TRP A 135 7.23 -4.38 4.25
CA TRP A 135 8.38 -5.15 4.74
C TRP A 135 8.68 -4.95 6.23
N GLY A 136 7.75 -4.34 6.97
CA GLY A 136 7.81 -4.20 8.41
C GLY A 136 7.65 -2.78 8.92
N MET A 137 7.70 -1.76 8.04
CA MET A 137 7.70 -0.34 8.46
C MET A 137 6.49 0.00 9.33
N ASP A 138 5.31 -0.53 8.97
CA ASP A 138 4.03 -0.25 9.61
C ASP A 138 3.53 -1.35 10.58
N HIS A 139 4.36 -2.35 10.86
CA HIS A 139 3.98 -3.47 11.71
C HIS A 139 4.13 -3.15 13.20
N ASP A 140 3.15 -3.59 14.00
CA ASP A 140 3.15 -3.62 15.47
C ASP A 140 3.36 -2.25 16.15
N LEU A 141 3.01 -1.16 15.46
CA LEU A 141 3.30 0.22 15.88
C LEU A 141 2.45 0.75 17.05
N TRP A 142 1.25 0.19 17.25
CA TRP A 142 0.28 0.70 18.24
C TRP A 142 0.73 0.54 19.69
N SER A 143 1.72 -0.32 19.93
CA SER A 143 2.29 -0.58 21.25
C SER A 143 3.25 0.53 21.73
N PHE A 144 3.86 1.28 20.80
CA PHE A 144 4.80 2.36 21.10
C PHE A 144 4.08 3.62 21.61
N GLN A 145 4.02 3.76 22.94
CA GLN A 145 3.35 4.88 23.61
C GLN A 145 3.98 6.24 23.30
N GLU A 146 5.27 6.25 22.99
CA GLU A 146 6.06 7.40 22.56
C GLU A 146 5.61 7.95 21.21
N TYR A 147 5.03 7.11 20.32
CA TYR A 147 4.55 7.55 19.01
C TYR A 147 3.19 8.23 19.09
N GLY A 148 2.42 7.99 20.15
CA GLY A 148 1.16 8.71 20.40
C GLY A 148 -0.01 8.29 19.52
N TYR A 149 0.04 7.13 18.87
CA TYR A 149 -1.05 6.63 18.01
C TYR A 149 -2.38 6.42 18.75
N GLY A 150 -2.30 6.14 20.06
CA GLY A 150 -3.46 5.84 20.90
C GLY A 150 -4.00 4.44 20.63
N LYS A 151 -5.33 4.26 20.78
CA LYS A 151 -5.96 2.96 20.55
C LYS A 151 -6.11 2.68 19.05
N GLN A 152 -5.70 1.48 18.62
CA GLN A 152 -5.90 1.00 17.26
C GLN A 152 -7.38 1.04 16.86
N PRO A 153 -7.73 1.66 15.71
CA PRO A 153 -9.12 1.81 15.29
C PRO A 153 -9.73 0.53 14.69
N TYR A 154 -8.93 -0.24 13.93
CA TYR A 154 -9.34 -1.49 13.28
C TYR A 154 -8.11 -2.33 12.91
N GLY A 155 -8.36 -3.58 12.51
CA GLY A 155 -7.33 -4.60 12.31
C GLY A 155 -7.05 -5.41 13.58
N LYS A 156 -6.27 -6.49 13.42
CA LYS A 156 -5.73 -7.28 14.55
C LYS A 156 -4.57 -6.51 15.18
N ALA A 157 -4.28 -6.76 16.45
CA ALA A 157 -3.24 -6.02 17.18
C ALA A 157 -1.81 -6.36 16.71
N GLU A 158 -1.62 -7.57 16.17
CA GLU A 158 -0.33 -8.13 15.78
C GLU A 158 -0.39 -8.66 14.34
N GLY A 159 0.78 -8.76 13.69
CA GLY A 159 0.91 -9.31 12.33
C GLY A 159 0.36 -8.37 11.25
N GLU A 160 -0.08 -8.91 10.10
CA GLU A 160 -0.59 -8.12 8.96
C GLU A 160 -1.76 -7.21 9.34
N GLY A 161 -2.59 -7.62 10.30
CA GLY A 161 -3.70 -6.80 10.79
C GLY A 161 -3.26 -5.52 11.54
N SER A 162 -2.03 -5.48 12.08
CA SER A 162 -1.52 -4.35 12.88
C SER A 162 -1.29 -3.10 12.03
N LYS A 163 -0.90 -3.30 10.76
CA LYS A 163 -0.62 -2.22 9.81
C LYS A 163 -1.89 -1.63 9.18
N ALA A 164 -3.04 -2.31 9.29
CA ALA A 164 -4.26 -1.94 8.57
C ALA A 164 -4.63 -0.44 8.61
N PRO A 165 -4.52 0.30 9.73
CA PRO A 165 -4.87 1.73 9.70
C PRO A 165 -3.84 2.64 9.03
N PHE A 166 -2.61 2.18 8.78
CA PHE A 166 -1.63 2.91 7.97
C PHE A 166 -1.84 2.70 6.46
N HIS A 167 -2.50 1.61 6.08
CA HIS A 167 -2.71 1.18 4.69
C HIS A 167 -4.16 1.31 4.21
N MET A 168 -5.14 1.45 5.10
CA MET A 168 -6.56 1.55 4.76
C MET A 168 -7.16 2.83 5.34
N GLN A 169 -8.10 3.44 4.61
CA GLN A 169 -8.83 4.63 5.08
C GLN A 169 -10.27 4.65 4.57
N PHE A 170 -11.21 4.65 5.51
CA PHE A 170 -12.64 4.50 5.24
C PHE A 170 -13.42 5.82 5.26
N GLN A 171 -12.82 6.89 4.73
CA GLN A 171 -13.37 8.25 4.80
C GLN A 171 -14.65 8.45 3.97
N ASN A 172 -14.94 7.55 3.04
CA ASN A 172 -16.11 7.58 2.15
C ASN A 172 -17.24 6.66 2.61
N GLU A 173 -17.18 6.18 3.87
CA GLU A 173 -18.26 5.41 4.45
C GLU A 173 -19.54 6.22 4.62
N ASN A 174 -20.66 5.52 4.72
CA ASN A 174 -21.94 6.19 4.90
C ASN A 174 -22.00 6.93 6.25
N TRP A 175 -22.88 7.92 6.32
CA TRP A 175 -23.06 8.78 7.50
C TRP A 175 -23.41 8.00 8.78
N ILE A 176 -24.03 6.81 8.64
CA ILE A 176 -24.37 5.95 9.77
C ILE A 176 -23.08 5.42 10.42
N LEU A 177 -22.15 4.90 9.63
CA LEU A 177 -20.82 4.49 10.11
C LEU A 177 -20.04 5.65 10.71
N SER A 178 -20.08 6.83 10.08
CA SER A 178 -19.45 8.03 10.62
C SER A 178 -19.99 8.44 11.99
N LEU A 179 -21.27 8.18 12.27
CA LEU A 179 -21.92 8.50 13.54
C LEU A 179 -21.67 7.43 14.61
N PHE A 180 -21.78 6.15 14.27
CA PHE A 180 -21.77 5.05 15.24
C PHE A 180 -20.41 4.37 15.42
N ALA A 181 -19.48 4.54 14.48
CA ALA A 181 -18.08 4.08 14.61
C ALA A 181 -17.12 5.11 14.01
N PRO A 182 -17.10 6.35 14.53
CA PRO A 182 -16.26 7.43 14.02
C PRO A 182 -14.76 7.09 14.01
N GLU A 183 -14.31 6.21 14.91
CA GLU A 183 -12.94 5.72 14.98
C GLU A 183 -12.53 4.93 13.74
N VAL A 184 -13.46 4.27 13.04
CA VAL A 184 -13.17 3.52 11.80
C VAL A 184 -13.00 4.50 10.63
N VAL A 185 -13.89 5.50 10.54
CA VAL A 185 -13.88 6.48 9.44
C VAL A 185 -12.70 7.46 9.57
N LYS A 186 -12.34 7.85 10.80
CA LYS A 186 -11.29 8.83 11.10
C LYS A 186 -9.97 8.21 11.57
N GLY A 187 -9.89 6.88 11.58
CA GLY A 187 -8.76 6.14 12.16
C GLY A 187 -7.59 5.93 11.21
N GLY A 188 -7.82 6.06 9.90
CA GLY A 188 -6.79 5.87 8.89
C GLY A 188 -5.71 6.95 8.93
N MET A 189 -4.48 6.53 8.64
CA MET A 189 -3.25 7.35 8.69
C MET A 189 -2.50 7.35 7.35
N ILE A 190 -3.18 6.95 6.27
CA ILE A 190 -2.64 6.96 4.90
C ILE A 190 -2.12 8.35 4.52
N LEU A 191 -2.88 9.42 4.82
CA LEU A 191 -2.47 10.77 4.49
C LEU A 191 -1.16 11.16 5.20
N ASP A 192 -1.02 10.78 6.47
CA ASP A 192 0.16 11.04 7.28
C ASP A 192 1.39 10.33 6.68
N ARG A 193 1.24 9.09 6.20
CA ARG A 193 2.30 8.35 5.49
C ARG A 193 2.65 8.97 4.14
N ILE A 194 1.65 9.30 3.32
CA ILE A 194 1.84 9.97 2.02
C ILE A 194 2.60 11.28 2.22
N GLU A 195 2.19 12.10 3.18
CA GLU A 195 2.78 13.42 3.40
C GLU A 195 4.21 13.33 3.94
N LEU A 196 4.46 12.45 4.91
CA LEU A 196 5.80 12.23 5.45
C LEU A 196 6.80 11.83 4.35
N PHE A 197 6.45 10.82 3.56
CA PHE A 197 7.36 10.30 2.53
C PHE A 197 7.47 11.22 1.32
N SER A 198 6.43 11.99 1.02
CA SER A 198 6.51 13.08 0.03
C SER A 198 7.53 14.14 0.45
N ARG A 199 7.50 14.56 1.71
CA ARG A 199 8.44 15.56 2.26
C ARG A 199 9.86 15.02 2.25
N LEU A 200 10.06 13.77 2.66
CA LEU A 200 11.37 13.11 2.64
C LEU A 200 11.92 12.98 1.22
N SER A 201 11.08 12.60 0.25
CA SER A 201 11.45 12.53 -1.18
C SER A 201 11.88 13.90 -1.71
N LYS A 202 11.10 14.95 -1.44
CA LYS A 202 11.40 16.33 -1.87
C LYS A 202 12.68 16.86 -1.20
N LEU A 203 12.90 16.57 0.09
CA LEU A 203 14.13 16.93 0.78
C LEU A 203 15.33 16.26 0.12
N ALA A 204 15.29 14.93 -0.02
CA ALA A 204 16.37 14.16 -0.61
C ALA A 204 16.71 14.65 -2.03
N GLY A 205 15.70 14.93 -2.86
CA GLY A 205 15.92 15.50 -4.19
C GLY A 205 16.55 16.90 -4.16
N LYS A 206 16.11 17.77 -3.24
CA LYS A 206 16.65 19.13 -3.10
C LYS A 206 18.12 19.14 -2.65
N THR A 207 18.56 18.12 -1.92
CA THR A 207 19.91 18.05 -1.36
C THR A 207 20.84 17.05 -2.06
N GLY A 208 20.43 16.53 -3.22
CA GLY A 208 21.29 15.71 -4.09
C GLY A 208 21.36 14.23 -3.70
N HIS A 209 20.39 13.74 -2.95
CA HIS A 209 20.26 12.35 -2.50
C HIS A 209 19.28 11.56 -3.36
N ASP A 210 19.58 11.42 -4.65
CA ASP A 210 18.62 10.87 -5.61
C ASP A 210 18.18 9.44 -5.26
N TYR A 211 19.06 8.57 -4.77
CA TYR A 211 18.67 7.21 -4.35
C TYR A 211 17.50 7.22 -3.35
N TRP A 212 17.59 8.08 -2.33
CA TRP A 212 16.56 8.27 -1.32
C TRP A 212 15.35 9.06 -1.84
N LYS A 213 15.55 10.04 -2.74
CA LYS A 213 14.44 10.73 -3.44
C LYS A 213 13.49 9.72 -4.07
N TYR A 214 14.01 8.79 -4.88
CA TYR A 214 13.18 7.80 -5.57
C TYR A 214 12.66 6.69 -4.63
N ARG A 215 13.44 6.26 -3.62
CA ARG A 215 12.96 5.28 -2.62
C ARG A 215 11.80 5.82 -1.78
N PHE A 216 11.89 7.05 -1.29
CA PHE A 216 10.78 7.71 -0.58
C PHE A 216 9.58 8.00 -1.49
N ALA A 217 9.82 8.31 -2.77
CA ALA A 217 8.73 8.45 -3.75
C ALA A 217 7.99 7.11 -3.97
N ALA A 218 8.73 5.99 -4.00
CA ALA A 218 8.14 4.66 -4.07
C ALA A 218 7.24 4.40 -2.84
N TRP A 219 7.72 4.68 -1.62
CA TRP A 219 6.89 4.53 -0.42
C TRP A 219 5.64 5.41 -0.47
N THR A 220 5.74 6.65 -0.95
CA THR A 220 4.56 7.51 -1.13
C THR A 220 3.56 6.89 -2.10
N CYS A 221 4.05 6.34 -3.21
CA CYS A 221 3.22 5.66 -4.20
C CYS A 221 2.55 4.39 -3.64
N HIS A 222 3.15 3.70 -2.68
CA HIS A 222 2.57 2.53 -2.01
C HIS A 222 1.18 2.85 -1.46
N TYR A 223 1.11 3.88 -0.62
CA TYR A 223 -0.14 4.26 0.04
C TYR A 223 -1.20 4.83 -0.93
N ILE A 224 -0.77 5.40 -2.07
CA ILE A 224 -1.69 5.77 -3.15
C ILE A 224 -2.22 4.52 -3.89
N GLN A 225 -1.40 3.48 -4.05
CA GLN A 225 -1.84 2.21 -4.63
C GLN A 225 -2.80 1.47 -3.69
N ASP A 226 -2.50 1.45 -2.39
CA ASP A 226 -3.35 0.88 -1.36
C ASP A 226 -4.72 1.55 -1.30
N ILE A 227 -4.79 2.88 -1.22
CA ILE A 227 -6.10 3.56 -1.18
C ILE A 227 -6.91 3.36 -2.47
N GLY A 228 -6.24 3.05 -3.60
CA GLY A 228 -6.89 2.66 -4.85
C GLY A 228 -7.50 1.26 -4.81
N GLN A 229 -7.17 0.45 -3.81
CA GLN A 229 -7.74 -0.87 -3.59
C GLN A 229 -9.14 -0.73 -2.92
N PRO A 230 -10.20 -1.36 -3.48
CA PRO A 230 -11.55 -1.10 -3.00
C PRO A 230 -11.86 -1.50 -1.54
N TYR A 231 -11.30 -2.60 -1.03
CA TYR A 231 -11.38 -3.03 0.37
C TYR A 231 -10.59 -2.13 1.33
N HIS A 232 -9.55 -1.42 0.88
CA HIS A 232 -8.81 -0.44 1.68
C HIS A 232 -9.57 0.89 1.78
N SER A 233 -10.48 1.15 0.86
CA SER A 233 -11.33 2.35 0.81
C SER A 233 -12.75 2.16 1.36
N LYS A 234 -13.22 0.91 1.51
CA LYS A 234 -14.58 0.55 1.96
C LYS A 234 -14.53 -0.59 2.99
N ALA A 235 -14.94 -0.32 4.22
CA ALA A 235 -14.83 -1.25 5.35
C ALA A 235 -15.79 -2.44 5.23
N VAL A 236 -17.01 -2.21 4.73
CA VAL A 236 -18.01 -3.28 4.51
C VAL A 236 -18.65 -3.08 3.13
N PRO A 237 -18.06 -3.66 2.07
CA PRO A 237 -18.50 -3.39 0.69
C PRO A 237 -19.95 -3.77 0.37
N ASP A 238 -20.51 -4.78 1.05
CA ASP A 238 -21.87 -5.29 0.84
C ASP A 238 -22.89 -4.79 1.87
N ALA A 239 -22.50 -3.92 2.80
CA ALA A 239 -23.44 -3.40 3.80
C ALA A 239 -24.39 -2.37 3.18
N ASP A 240 -25.68 -2.68 3.24
CA ASP A 240 -26.78 -1.79 2.86
C ASP A 240 -27.43 -1.16 4.10
N PHE A 241 -28.46 -0.35 3.87
CA PHE A 241 -29.23 0.27 4.96
C PHE A 241 -29.81 -0.78 5.93
N SER A 242 -30.24 -1.94 5.43
CA SER A 242 -30.82 -3.00 6.25
C SER A 242 -29.81 -3.61 7.22
N TYR A 243 -28.56 -3.80 6.77
CA TYR A 243 -27.46 -4.23 7.61
C TYR A 243 -27.21 -3.26 8.76
N TYR A 244 -27.11 -1.95 8.48
CA TYR A 244 -26.86 -0.96 9.52
C TYR A 244 -28.05 -0.78 10.45
N ALA A 245 -29.28 -0.79 9.94
CA ALA A 245 -30.48 -0.75 10.76
C ALA A 245 -30.50 -1.95 11.72
N ARG A 246 -30.28 -3.17 11.21
CA ARG A 246 -30.16 -4.37 12.03
C ARG A 246 -29.06 -4.24 13.06
N TYR A 247 -27.88 -3.76 12.66
CA TYR A 247 -26.76 -3.55 13.57
C TYR A 247 -27.14 -2.59 14.71
N ILE A 248 -27.72 -1.43 14.41
CA ILE A 248 -28.08 -0.40 15.40
C ILE A 248 -29.11 -0.90 16.42
N PHE A 249 -30.18 -1.53 15.94
CA PHE A 249 -31.29 -1.98 16.78
C PHE A 249 -31.04 -3.34 17.46
N SER A 250 -29.89 -3.97 17.21
CA SER A 250 -29.49 -5.23 17.82
C SER A 250 -28.96 -5.07 19.26
N SER A 251 -29.08 -6.15 20.03
CA SER A 251 -28.47 -6.26 21.36
C SER A 251 -26.94 -6.10 21.31
N LYS A 252 -26.30 -5.82 22.46
CA LYS A 252 -24.84 -5.70 22.55
C LYS A 252 -24.12 -6.98 22.08
N GLU A 253 -24.64 -8.16 22.46
CA GLU A 253 -24.03 -9.43 22.08
C GLU A 253 -24.20 -9.71 20.59
N THR A 254 -25.40 -9.43 20.04
CA THR A 254 -25.66 -9.55 18.61
C THR A 254 -24.78 -8.60 17.79
N LYS A 255 -24.56 -7.35 18.25
CA LYS A 255 -23.62 -6.40 17.61
C LYS A 255 -22.19 -6.95 17.59
N LYS A 256 -21.75 -7.57 18.68
CA LYS A 256 -20.41 -8.18 18.78
C LYS A 256 -20.26 -9.35 17.79
N ASP A 257 -21.24 -10.24 17.75
CA ASP A 257 -21.26 -11.38 16.80
C ASP A 257 -21.32 -10.91 15.34
N MET A 258 -22.21 -9.98 15.01
CA MET A 258 -22.30 -9.38 13.68
C MET A 258 -20.98 -8.75 13.25
N LYS A 259 -20.35 -7.94 14.13
CA LYS A 259 -19.05 -7.33 13.84
C LYS A 259 -17.99 -8.40 13.56
N ALA A 260 -17.88 -9.41 14.42
CA ALA A 260 -16.89 -10.48 14.26
C ALA A 260 -17.06 -11.24 12.93
N LYS A 261 -18.29 -11.67 12.62
CA LYS A 261 -18.61 -12.38 11.38
C LYS A 261 -18.37 -11.51 10.14
N THR A 262 -18.86 -10.28 10.14
CA THR A 262 -18.65 -9.35 9.02
C THR A 262 -17.16 -9.08 8.81
N THR A 263 -16.40 -8.81 9.88
CA THR A 263 -14.96 -8.60 9.78
C THR A 263 -14.27 -9.82 9.15
N GLN A 264 -14.55 -11.04 9.62
CA GLN A 264 -13.91 -12.23 9.06
C GLN A 264 -14.29 -12.47 7.59
N LEU A 265 -15.56 -12.26 7.21
CA LEU A 265 -15.98 -12.40 5.81
C LEU A 265 -15.31 -11.38 4.90
N VAL A 266 -15.24 -10.11 5.33
CA VAL A 266 -14.55 -9.05 4.58
C VAL A 266 -13.07 -9.36 4.45
N THR A 267 -12.40 -9.73 5.55
CA THR A 267 -10.98 -10.14 5.56
C THR A 267 -10.73 -11.31 4.60
N ASN A 268 -11.59 -12.33 4.63
CA ASN A 268 -11.48 -13.49 3.73
C ASN A 268 -11.56 -13.08 2.26
N ARG A 269 -12.56 -12.27 1.89
CA ARG A 269 -12.74 -11.83 0.50
C ARG A 269 -11.65 -10.86 0.04
N HIS A 270 -11.13 -10.03 0.96
CA HIS A 270 -9.99 -9.14 0.73
C HIS A 270 -8.77 -9.98 0.35
N PHE A 271 -8.31 -10.90 1.20
CA PHE A 271 -7.13 -11.73 0.90
C PHE A 271 -7.33 -12.57 -0.37
N LEU A 272 -8.52 -13.14 -0.57
CA LEU A 272 -8.85 -13.89 -1.78
C LEU A 272 -8.68 -13.06 -3.06
N TYR A 273 -9.04 -11.77 -3.00
CA TYR A 273 -8.88 -10.86 -4.13
C TYR A 273 -7.43 -10.48 -4.39
N GLU A 274 -6.67 -10.14 -3.35
CA GLU A 274 -5.24 -9.79 -3.50
C GLU A 274 -4.41 -10.99 -3.99
N ASP A 275 -4.69 -12.19 -3.51
CA ASP A 275 -4.06 -13.43 -3.98
C ASP A 275 -4.42 -13.74 -5.44
N PHE A 276 -5.68 -13.54 -5.83
CA PHE A 276 -6.13 -13.69 -7.22
C PHE A 276 -5.36 -12.75 -8.16
N ILE A 277 -5.26 -11.48 -7.79
CA ILE A 277 -4.56 -10.46 -8.58
C ILE A 277 -3.07 -10.77 -8.65
N SER A 278 -2.45 -11.09 -7.50
CA SER A 278 -1.03 -11.44 -7.42
C SER A 278 -0.69 -12.63 -8.31
N TYR A 279 -1.50 -13.70 -8.26
CA TYR A 279 -1.31 -14.88 -9.11
C TYR A 279 -1.32 -14.52 -10.61
N ASN A 280 -2.32 -13.75 -11.06
CA ASN A 280 -2.44 -13.35 -12.47
C ASN A 280 -1.29 -12.44 -12.93
N LEU A 281 -0.78 -11.55 -12.07
CA LEU A 281 0.37 -10.70 -12.38
C LEU A 281 1.67 -11.53 -12.51
N ILE A 282 1.87 -12.55 -11.69
CA ILE A 282 3.05 -13.42 -11.83
C ILE A 282 2.97 -14.26 -13.09
N ASP A 283 1.78 -14.80 -13.40
CA ASP A 283 1.56 -15.58 -14.62
C ASP A 283 1.91 -14.73 -15.86
N PHE A 284 1.53 -13.45 -15.85
CA PHE A 284 1.98 -12.49 -16.86
C PHE A 284 3.52 -12.43 -16.97
N TYR A 285 4.23 -12.25 -15.85
CA TYR A 285 5.69 -12.13 -15.89
C TYR A 285 6.40 -13.42 -16.32
N LYS A 286 5.84 -14.59 -16.00
CA LYS A 286 6.45 -15.89 -16.34
C LYS A 286 6.13 -16.35 -17.75
N ASN A 287 4.88 -16.17 -18.19
CA ASN A 287 4.34 -16.83 -19.38
C ASN A 287 3.87 -15.83 -20.44
N HIS A 288 3.81 -14.53 -20.14
CA HIS A 288 3.24 -13.49 -21.02
C HIS A 288 1.77 -13.75 -21.40
N THR A 289 1.04 -14.53 -20.59
CA THR A 289 -0.29 -15.09 -20.92
C THR A 289 -1.47 -14.28 -20.42
N ALA A 290 -1.28 -13.32 -19.51
CA ALA A 290 -2.40 -12.53 -19.01
C ALA A 290 -2.75 -11.42 -20.02
N GLN A 291 -3.86 -11.60 -20.76
CA GLN A 291 -4.54 -10.48 -21.36
C GLN A 291 -5.00 -9.50 -20.25
N ASN A 292 -4.31 -8.36 -20.24
CA ASN A 292 -4.81 -6.99 -20.02
C ASN A 292 -4.82 -6.37 -18.61
N LEU A 293 -4.44 -7.04 -17.50
CA LEU A 293 -4.23 -6.33 -16.22
C LEU A 293 -3.08 -5.29 -16.32
N THR A 294 -1.99 -5.66 -16.96
CA THR A 294 -0.83 -4.78 -17.14
C THR A 294 -1.11 -3.66 -18.14
N GLU A 295 -1.95 -3.91 -19.15
CA GLU A 295 -2.43 -2.87 -20.06
C GLU A 295 -3.24 -1.80 -19.32
N PHE A 296 -4.11 -2.19 -18.39
CA PHE A 296 -4.86 -1.24 -17.56
C PHE A 296 -3.93 -0.33 -16.74
N LEU A 297 -2.80 -0.84 -16.24
CA LEU A 297 -1.82 -0.02 -15.51
C LEU A 297 -1.21 1.11 -16.34
N VAL A 298 -1.13 0.93 -17.67
CA VAL A 298 -0.59 1.92 -18.61
C VAL A 298 -1.69 2.81 -19.17
N GLN A 299 -2.97 2.42 -19.08
CA GLN A 299 -4.08 3.24 -19.53
C GLN A 299 -4.31 4.45 -18.61
N ASN A 300 -4.85 5.52 -19.19
CA ASN A 300 -5.34 6.67 -18.42
C ASN A 300 -6.77 6.40 -17.99
N SER A 301 -7.02 6.57 -16.69
CA SER A 301 -8.37 6.49 -16.15
C SER A 301 -9.23 7.61 -16.74
N LYS A 302 -10.43 7.26 -17.18
CA LYS A 302 -11.34 8.19 -17.84
C LYS A 302 -11.78 9.27 -16.84
N GLY A 303 -11.54 10.53 -17.17
CA GLY A 303 -11.94 11.66 -16.32
C GLY A 303 -11.05 11.88 -15.10
N PHE A 304 -9.84 11.31 -15.09
CA PHE A 304 -8.84 11.57 -14.05
C PHE A 304 -8.38 13.03 -14.12
N PRO A 305 -8.61 13.86 -13.09
CA PRO A 305 -8.21 15.27 -13.09
C PRO A 305 -6.74 15.41 -12.70
N SER A 306 -6.17 16.62 -12.85
CA SER A 306 -4.88 16.97 -12.25
C SER A 306 -5.07 17.41 -10.80
N PHE A 307 -4.05 17.22 -9.98
CA PHE A 307 -4.09 17.54 -8.56
C PHE A 307 -2.97 18.51 -8.18
N SER A 308 -3.22 19.35 -7.19
CA SER A 308 -2.21 20.27 -6.63
C SER A 308 -1.71 19.85 -5.26
N SER A 309 -2.30 18.82 -4.65
CA SER A 309 -1.96 18.34 -3.32
C SER A 309 -2.10 16.82 -3.19
N ASN A 310 -1.30 16.26 -2.29
CA ASN A 310 -1.36 14.85 -1.90
C ASN A 310 -2.74 14.47 -1.36
N GLU A 311 -3.35 15.35 -0.57
CA GLU A 311 -4.64 15.13 0.08
C GLU A 311 -5.77 15.03 -0.94
N ASP A 312 -5.79 15.91 -1.93
CA ASP A 312 -6.83 15.91 -2.97
C ASP A 312 -6.74 14.66 -3.86
N LEU A 313 -5.52 14.27 -4.23
CA LEU A 313 -5.28 13.05 -4.99
C LEU A 313 -5.73 11.81 -4.19
N MET A 314 -5.29 11.67 -2.94
CA MET A 314 -5.69 10.57 -2.07
C MET A 314 -7.21 10.50 -1.88
N ARG A 315 -7.87 11.64 -1.64
CA ARG A 315 -9.33 11.72 -1.48
C ARG A 315 -10.08 11.27 -2.72
N PHE A 316 -9.64 11.72 -3.89
CA PHE A 316 -10.24 11.33 -5.16
C PHE A 316 -10.11 9.83 -5.40
N VAL A 317 -8.89 9.30 -5.29
CA VAL A 317 -8.62 7.87 -5.52
C VAL A 317 -9.43 7.00 -4.56
N GLY A 318 -9.41 7.33 -3.27
CA GLY A 318 -10.16 6.57 -2.27
C GLY A 318 -11.68 6.67 -2.44
N LYS A 319 -12.19 7.78 -2.99
CA LYS A 319 -13.61 7.90 -3.32
C LYS A 319 -13.98 7.00 -4.50
N GLU A 320 -13.22 7.04 -5.58
CA GLU A 320 -13.50 6.21 -6.76
C GLU A 320 -13.38 4.71 -6.42
N ALA A 321 -12.35 4.30 -5.67
CA ALA A 321 -12.19 2.94 -5.18
C ALA A 321 -13.34 2.52 -4.26
N SER A 322 -13.75 3.39 -3.32
CA SER A 322 -14.88 3.12 -2.43
C SER A 322 -16.21 2.97 -3.17
N ILE A 323 -16.44 3.73 -4.25
CA ILE A 323 -17.66 3.62 -5.08
C ILE A 323 -17.69 2.26 -5.79
N HIS A 324 -16.53 1.76 -6.21
CA HIS A 324 -16.44 0.51 -6.96
C HIS A 324 -16.46 -0.75 -6.09
N ALA A 325 -16.14 -0.63 -4.79
CA ALA A 325 -16.01 -1.74 -3.86
C ALA A 325 -17.18 -2.74 -3.85
N PHE A 326 -18.42 -2.26 -3.93
CA PHE A 326 -19.60 -3.15 -3.98
C PHE A 326 -19.56 -4.09 -5.20
N GLN A 327 -19.25 -3.53 -6.38
CA GLN A 327 -19.22 -4.29 -7.63
C GLN A 327 -18.07 -5.31 -7.63
N ILE A 328 -16.90 -4.93 -7.13
CA ILE A 328 -15.77 -5.84 -6.95
C ILE A 328 -16.11 -6.98 -5.98
N ASN A 329 -16.68 -6.67 -4.81
CA ASN A 329 -17.10 -7.69 -3.85
C ASN A 329 -18.13 -8.65 -4.44
N LYS A 330 -19.10 -8.14 -5.21
CA LYS A 330 -20.06 -8.98 -5.94
C LYS A 330 -19.37 -9.91 -6.94
N SER A 331 -18.47 -9.38 -7.77
CA SER A 331 -17.71 -10.17 -8.75
C SER A 331 -16.85 -11.26 -8.10
N ILE A 332 -16.28 -11.00 -6.91
CA ILE A 332 -15.53 -11.99 -6.13
C ILE A 332 -16.46 -13.12 -5.66
N ILE A 333 -17.61 -12.80 -5.06
CA ILE A 333 -18.60 -13.79 -4.62
C ILE A 333 -19.08 -14.63 -5.82
N ASP A 334 -19.39 -13.99 -6.94
CA ASP A 334 -19.86 -14.68 -8.14
C ASP A 334 -18.80 -15.65 -8.71
N THR A 335 -17.52 -15.26 -8.67
CA THR A 335 -16.39 -16.01 -9.23
C THR A 335 -15.97 -17.19 -8.36
N PHE A 336 -15.79 -16.97 -7.06
CA PHE A 336 -15.29 -17.98 -6.13
C PHE A 336 -16.41 -18.79 -5.46
N GLY A 337 -17.64 -18.28 -5.48
CA GLY A 337 -18.80 -18.91 -4.88
C GLY A 337 -18.80 -18.85 -3.34
N GLU A 338 -19.92 -19.26 -2.76
CA GLU A 338 -20.16 -19.16 -1.31
C GLU A 338 -19.17 -19.96 -0.48
N LYS A 339 -18.65 -21.07 -1.03
CA LYS A 339 -17.67 -21.93 -0.37
C LYS A 339 -16.50 -21.11 0.18
N TYR A 340 -15.94 -20.19 -0.60
CA TYR A 340 -14.77 -19.40 -0.20
C TYR A 340 -15.12 -18.01 0.32
N THR A 341 -16.35 -17.53 0.13
CA THR A 341 -16.70 -16.11 0.36
C THR A 341 -17.77 -15.88 1.43
N MET A 342 -18.47 -16.93 1.89
CA MET A 342 -19.60 -16.82 2.82
C MET A 342 -19.41 -17.61 4.12
N LYS A 343 -18.22 -18.14 4.39
CA LYS A 343 -17.91 -18.92 5.59
C LYS A 343 -16.97 -18.16 6.53
N PRO A 344 -17.47 -17.61 7.66
CA PRO A 344 -16.64 -16.89 8.62
C PRO A 344 -15.75 -17.83 9.45
N GLU A 345 -15.89 -19.15 9.34
CA GLU A 345 -15.03 -20.10 10.06
C GLU A 345 -13.65 -20.28 9.41
N TYR A 346 -13.48 -19.83 8.17
CA TYR A 346 -12.20 -19.88 7.47
C TYR A 346 -11.34 -18.67 7.83
N ASP A 347 -10.03 -18.91 8.03
CA ASP A 347 -9.02 -17.86 8.18
C ASP A 347 -8.13 -17.86 6.92
N LEU A 348 -8.63 -17.26 5.84
CA LEU A 348 -7.98 -17.36 4.54
C LEU A 348 -6.59 -16.71 4.52
N GLU A 349 -6.35 -15.73 5.39
CA GLU A 349 -5.02 -15.15 5.66
C GLU A 349 -3.97 -16.25 5.96
N LYS A 350 -4.36 -17.29 6.69
CA LYS A 350 -3.48 -18.42 7.04
C LYS A 350 -3.65 -19.63 6.13
N GLU A 351 -4.86 -19.79 5.57
CA GLU A 351 -5.26 -21.02 4.88
C GLU A 351 -5.05 -20.96 3.36
N LEU A 352 -5.01 -19.78 2.72
CA LEU A 352 -5.09 -19.68 1.26
C LEU A 352 -3.78 -19.55 0.50
N GLY A 353 -2.66 -19.16 1.12
CA GLY A 353 -1.34 -18.99 0.49
C GLY A 353 -1.18 -19.42 -0.99
N THR A 354 -0.39 -20.46 -1.26
CA THR A 354 -0.11 -20.95 -2.63
C THR A 354 -1.27 -21.71 -3.29
N LYS A 355 -2.44 -21.81 -2.64
CA LYS A 355 -3.58 -22.60 -3.14
C LYS A 355 -4.28 -21.94 -4.33
N MET A 356 -3.98 -20.69 -4.66
CA MET A 356 -4.53 -20.06 -5.88
C MET A 356 -4.21 -20.86 -7.14
N LYS A 357 -3.04 -21.52 -7.20
CA LYS A 357 -2.68 -22.41 -8.30
C LYS A 357 -3.64 -23.60 -8.46
N GLU A 358 -4.21 -24.07 -7.37
CA GLU A 358 -5.18 -25.18 -7.35
C GLU A 358 -6.61 -24.66 -7.55
N ILE A 359 -6.94 -23.52 -6.94
CA ILE A 359 -8.29 -22.95 -6.95
C ILE A 359 -8.60 -22.35 -8.33
N ILE A 360 -7.72 -21.49 -8.86
CA ILE A 360 -7.99 -20.72 -10.09
C ILE A 360 -8.38 -21.62 -11.27
N PRO A 361 -7.69 -22.73 -11.57
CA PRO A 361 -8.08 -23.62 -12.67
C PRO A 361 -9.47 -24.23 -12.53
N THR A 362 -10.00 -24.37 -11.31
CA THR A 362 -11.33 -24.93 -11.04
C THR A 362 -12.47 -23.92 -11.20
N LEU A 363 -12.16 -22.63 -11.24
CA LEU A 363 -13.17 -21.57 -11.37
C LEU A 363 -13.67 -21.47 -12.81
N ASN A 364 -14.92 -21.01 -12.95
CA ASN A 364 -15.50 -20.72 -14.26
C ASN A 364 -14.70 -19.60 -14.97
N SER A 365 -14.22 -19.87 -16.18
CA SER A 365 -13.34 -18.97 -16.93
C SER A 365 -13.98 -17.65 -17.31
N GLU A 366 -15.27 -17.63 -17.65
CA GLU A 366 -16.01 -16.42 -17.98
C GLU A 366 -16.09 -15.49 -16.77
N LYS A 367 -16.44 -16.04 -15.60
CA LYS A 367 -16.49 -15.28 -14.34
C LYS A 367 -15.11 -14.74 -13.93
N ARG A 368 -14.05 -15.53 -14.08
CA ARG A 368 -12.67 -15.05 -13.86
C ARG A 368 -12.33 -13.87 -14.76
N ASN A 369 -12.66 -13.95 -16.05
CA ASN A 369 -12.38 -12.89 -17.01
C ASN A 369 -13.18 -11.61 -16.69
N LEU A 370 -14.42 -11.75 -16.23
CA LEU A 370 -15.21 -10.63 -15.73
C LEU A 370 -14.56 -9.99 -14.50
N LEU A 371 -14.12 -10.78 -13.51
CA LEU A 371 -13.42 -10.24 -12.34
C LEU A 371 -12.11 -9.51 -12.73
N LEU A 372 -11.33 -10.05 -13.68
CA LEU A 372 -10.13 -9.37 -14.20
C LEU A 372 -10.47 -8.05 -14.89
N LYS A 373 -11.57 -8.01 -15.65
CA LYS A 373 -12.04 -6.78 -16.31
C LYS A 373 -12.50 -5.74 -15.30
N GLU A 374 -13.23 -6.13 -14.26
CA GLU A 374 -13.63 -5.22 -13.19
C GLU A 374 -12.40 -4.69 -12.44
N ALA A 375 -11.45 -5.57 -12.07
CA ALA A 375 -10.18 -5.16 -11.47
C ALA A 375 -9.39 -4.20 -12.37
N GLY A 376 -9.52 -4.31 -13.68
CA GLY A 376 -8.95 -3.40 -14.67
C GLY A 376 -9.33 -1.93 -14.47
N ARG A 377 -10.53 -1.65 -13.95
CA ARG A 377 -10.96 -0.29 -13.62
C ARG A 377 -10.10 0.29 -12.48
N ASP A 378 -9.91 -0.49 -11.42
CA ASP A 378 -9.12 -0.09 -10.26
C ASP A 378 -7.64 0.05 -10.66
N PHE A 379 -7.13 -0.87 -11.48
CA PHE A 379 -5.78 -0.81 -12.01
C PHE A 379 -5.52 0.43 -12.87
N SER A 380 -6.49 0.86 -13.68
CA SER A 380 -6.37 2.09 -14.48
C SER A 380 -6.38 3.35 -13.61
N LEU A 381 -7.24 3.38 -12.57
CA LEU A 381 -7.26 4.45 -11.58
C LEU A 381 -5.93 4.55 -10.84
N THR A 382 -5.46 3.42 -10.30
CA THR A 382 -4.21 3.32 -9.54
C THR A 382 -2.98 3.60 -10.39
N GLY A 383 -2.98 3.15 -11.65
CA GLY A 383 -1.94 3.48 -12.63
C GLY A 383 -1.84 4.98 -12.86
N SER A 384 -2.98 5.65 -13.10
CA SER A 384 -3.05 7.11 -13.29
C SER A 384 -2.61 7.87 -12.04
N ALA A 385 -3.08 7.46 -10.87
CA ALA A 385 -2.75 8.07 -9.59
C ALA A 385 -1.27 7.92 -9.21
N THR A 386 -0.68 6.76 -9.48
CA THR A 386 0.75 6.54 -9.24
C THR A 386 1.58 7.47 -10.13
N ARG A 387 1.22 7.62 -11.41
CA ARG A 387 1.92 8.53 -12.33
C ARG A 387 1.79 9.99 -11.88
N GLU A 388 0.59 10.42 -11.50
CA GLU A 388 0.36 11.77 -10.97
C GLU A 388 1.21 12.02 -9.71
N MET A 389 1.24 11.07 -8.78
CA MET A 389 2.07 11.17 -7.57
C MET A 389 3.57 11.31 -7.93
N LEU A 390 4.07 10.52 -8.88
CA LEU A 390 5.45 10.64 -9.34
C LEU A 390 5.72 12.00 -10.02
N HIS A 391 4.79 12.53 -10.81
CA HIS A 391 4.91 13.88 -11.40
C HIS A 391 4.99 14.96 -10.29
N LEU A 392 4.09 14.91 -9.30
CA LEU A 392 4.06 15.85 -8.17
C LEU A 392 5.33 15.84 -7.31
N LEU A 393 6.02 14.70 -7.24
CA LEU A 393 7.23 14.54 -6.43
C LEU A 393 8.52 14.82 -7.21
N LEU A 394 8.57 14.42 -8.49
CA LEU A 394 9.83 14.26 -9.20
C LEU A 394 10.00 15.23 -10.37
N GLU A 395 8.93 15.73 -11.00
CA GLU A 395 9.04 16.55 -12.21
C GLU A 395 9.48 18.00 -11.91
N ASP A 396 8.97 18.61 -10.83
CA ASP A 396 9.35 19.96 -10.40
C ASP A 396 10.82 20.11 -9.95
N SER A 397 11.55 19.00 -9.82
CA SER A 397 12.95 19.00 -9.39
C SER A 397 13.98 18.98 -10.52
N ASN A 398 13.55 18.81 -11.78
CA ASN A 398 14.45 18.71 -12.94
C ASN A 398 14.79 20.05 -13.61
N HIS A 399 14.29 21.19 -13.10
CA HIS A 399 14.53 22.52 -13.67
C HIS A 399 15.65 23.33 -13.02
N LYS A 400 16.62 22.68 -12.36
CA LYS A 400 17.86 23.34 -11.94
C LYS A 400 19.08 22.53 -12.40
N ASN A 401 19.43 22.72 -13.67
CA ASN A 401 20.81 22.61 -14.15
C ASN A 401 21.06 23.76 -15.12
#